data_AF-A0AAU6B211-F1
#
_entry.id   AF-A0AAU6B211-F1
#
_cell.length_a   1.000
_cell.length_b   1.000
_cell.length_c   1.000
_cell.angle_alpha   90.00
_cell.angle_beta   90.00
_cell.angle_gamma   90.00
#
_symmetry.space_group_name_H-M   'P 1'
#
loop_
_entity.id
_entity.type
_entity.pdbx_description
1 polymer ?
#
loop_
_entity_poly.entity_id
_entity_poly.type
_entity_poly.pdbx_seq_one_letter_code
_entity_poly.pdbx_strand_id
1 'polypeptide(L)'
;MDTAVGRAEACLEEFQAWETGVCPVGEVRRVVLDSSVVRPGSTLRPISRFVVERDGVERASVVLGRAEIFEREPVEYAVARFSWAEGGQEDARAVVTAAVESAPPGVSVYLPVSAAVSADHAARRDIARACGFELFQEKEGFRWVDAGQTLPEPGLRLEPMSRIGPEAFIPVIGRCVARTLDRTDILVFGRHQPQQWATTFLDHHASAADVESWLYAETADGVPVGFVGLAQRKGDPDVGTIVLIGVLPEQRGHRYVDQLLLAAYRAARTRGFAAVQSLVDVDNHPMMAAVRRSGADPDADPWHSWLFTSNRGA
;
A
#
# COMPACT_ATOMS: atom_id res chain seq x y z
N MET A 1 67.53 -2.09 -22.01
CA MET A 1 66.99 -2.44 -23.34
C MET A 1 65.58 -2.95 -23.08
N ASP A 2 64.53 -2.14 -22.98
CA ASP A 2 64.21 -0.86 -23.64
C ASP A 2 64.39 -0.85 -25.17
N THR A 3 63.53 -0.08 -25.83
CA THR A 3 63.10 -0.02 -27.24
C THR A 3 61.86 -0.88 -27.50
N ALA A 4 60.62 -0.41 -27.31
CA ALA A 4 60.07 0.93 -27.51
C ALA A 4 60.21 1.43 -28.95
N VAL A 5 59.05 1.78 -29.52
CA VAL A 5 58.84 2.79 -30.56
C VAL A 5 59.27 2.35 -31.97
N GLY A 6 58.38 2.29 -32.95
CA GLY A 6 57.20 3.12 -33.16
C GLY A 6 57.40 3.98 -34.40
N ARG A 7 56.28 4.22 -35.08
CA ARG A 7 55.92 5.38 -35.93
C ARG A 7 54.54 5.02 -36.50
N ALA A 8 53.48 5.81 -36.36
CA ALA A 8 53.37 7.22 -35.97
C ALA A 8 51.99 7.42 -35.29
N GLU A 9 51.95 7.99 -34.08
CA GLU A 9 51.63 9.41 -33.78
C GLU A 9 50.13 9.71 -33.89
N ALA A 10 49.38 9.80 -32.79
CA ALA A 10 49.34 10.87 -31.79
C ALA A 10 48.57 12.13 -32.26
N CYS A 11 47.33 12.27 -31.78
CA CYS A 11 46.71 13.54 -31.42
C CYS A 11 45.48 13.28 -30.53
N LEU A 12 45.52 13.85 -29.31
CA LEU A 12 44.46 14.65 -28.66
C LEU A 12 43.18 13.89 -28.24
N GLU A 13 42.91 13.72 -26.94
CA GLU A 13 42.17 14.68 -26.08
C GLU A 13 40.68 14.80 -26.42
N GLU A 14 39.85 14.81 -25.36
CA GLU A 14 38.40 15.11 -25.33
C GLU A 14 37.42 14.04 -25.85
N PHE A 15 36.93 13.18 -24.94
CA PHE A 15 35.53 12.74 -24.96
C PHE A 15 34.78 13.45 -23.83
N GLN A 16 34.70 14.76 -23.95
CA GLN A 16 33.59 15.55 -23.43
C GLN A 16 32.54 15.71 -24.55
N ALA A 17 31.30 15.92 -24.15
CA ALA A 17 30.14 16.32 -24.97
C ALA A 17 29.37 15.21 -25.72
N TRP A 18 28.55 14.47 -24.99
CA TRP A 18 27.12 14.35 -25.34
C TRP A 18 26.29 15.08 -24.27
N GLU A 19 26.53 16.39 -24.18
CA GLU A 19 25.47 17.35 -23.91
C GLU A 19 25.03 17.92 -25.26
N THR A 20 23.73 18.18 -25.36
CA THR A 20 22.99 18.86 -26.44
C THR A 20 22.44 18.00 -27.60
N GLY A 21 21.20 17.53 -27.41
CA GLY A 21 20.09 18.34 -27.93
C GLY A 21 18.82 17.59 -28.33
N VAL A 22 17.59 18.01 -28.00
CA VAL A 22 17.01 19.06 -27.13
C VAL A 22 15.52 18.67 -26.95
N CYS A 23 14.94 18.70 -25.74
CA CYS A 23 13.88 19.68 -25.45
C CYS A 23 13.65 19.92 -23.94
N PRO A 24 13.47 21.18 -23.50
CA PRO A 24 13.57 21.59 -22.09
C PRO A 24 12.26 21.47 -21.32
N VAL A 25 12.32 20.90 -20.12
CA VAL A 25 11.48 21.25 -18.95
C VAL A 25 12.33 21.01 -17.68
N GLY A 26 13.31 21.88 -17.40
CA GLY A 26 14.16 21.88 -16.16
C GLY A 26 15.02 20.62 -15.92
N GLU A 27 16.33 20.74 -15.79
CA GLU A 27 17.23 19.57 -15.65
C GLU A 27 16.86 18.66 -14.45
N VAL A 28 16.39 17.45 -14.75
CA VAL A 28 16.19 16.40 -13.75
C VAL A 28 17.51 15.67 -13.54
N ARG A 29 18.07 15.76 -12.34
CA ARG A 29 19.27 15.04 -11.92
C ARG A 29 18.91 13.70 -11.32
N ARG A 30 19.55 12.62 -11.77
CA ARG A 30 19.44 11.27 -11.19
C ARG A 30 20.59 11.00 -10.23
N VAL A 31 20.26 10.53 -9.03
CA VAL A 31 21.19 10.09 -7.99
C VAL A 31 20.96 8.61 -7.73
N VAL A 32 21.98 7.79 -7.96
CA VAL A 32 21.93 6.34 -7.64
C VAL A 32 22.00 6.17 -6.13
N LEU A 33 21.14 5.32 -5.59
CA LEU A 33 21.08 5.00 -4.17
C LEU A 33 21.64 3.60 -3.93
N ASP A 34 22.25 3.39 -2.77
CA ASP A 34 22.69 2.06 -2.35
C ASP A 34 21.48 1.18 -1.99
N SER A 35 21.16 0.24 -2.87
CA SER A 35 20.05 -0.68 -2.72
C SER A 35 20.32 -1.83 -1.74
N SER A 36 21.54 -1.95 -1.20
CA SER A 36 21.87 -2.94 -0.16
C SER A 36 21.32 -2.54 1.22
N VAL A 37 21.10 -1.24 1.43
CA VAL A 37 20.60 -0.67 2.69
C VAL A 37 19.07 -0.58 2.65
N VAL A 38 18.40 -1.64 3.09
CA VAL A 38 16.94 -1.66 3.28
C VAL A 38 16.63 -1.75 4.76
N ARG A 39 15.75 -0.85 5.24
CA ARG A 39 15.28 -0.92 6.62
C ARG A 39 14.44 -2.19 6.80
N PRO A 40 14.63 -2.98 7.87
CA PRO A 40 13.75 -4.10 8.18
C PRO A 40 12.28 -3.67 8.16
N GLY A 41 11.44 -4.44 7.46
CA GLY A 41 10.01 -4.12 7.28
C GLY A 41 9.69 -3.02 6.26
N SER A 42 10.67 -2.54 5.47
CA SER A 42 10.41 -1.61 4.37
C SER A 42 9.73 -2.34 3.21
N THR A 43 8.64 -1.76 2.69
CA THR A 43 7.94 -2.24 1.49
C THR A 43 8.57 -1.72 0.18
N LEU A 44 9.65 -0.95 0.29
CA LEU A 44 10.37 -0.37 -0.84
C LEU A 44 11.88 -0.55 -0.64
N ARG A 45 12.57 -1.04 -1.68
CA ARG A 45 14.03 -0.97 -1.81
C ARG A 45 14.41 0.19 -2.73
N PRO A 46 14.95 1.31 -2.20
CA PRO A 46 15.33 2.46 -3.02
C PRO A 46 16.43 2.12 -4.02
N ILE A 47 16.33 2.65 -5.25
CA ILE A 47 17.33 2.46 -6.31
C ILE A 47 17.86 3.80 -6.82
N SER A 48 16.99 4.76 -7.07
CA SER A 48 17.38 6.05 -7.62
C SER A 48 16.49 7.16 -7.07
N ARG A 49 17.09 8.33 -6.86
CA ARG A 49 16.39 9.57 -6.58
C ARG A 49 16.49 10.48 -7.80
N PHE A 50 15.39 11.10 -8.18
CA PHE A 50 15.32 12.09 -9.25
C PHE A 50 14.99 13.43 -8.62
N VAL A 51 15.69 14.49 -9.03
CA VAL A 51 15.63 15.79 -8.37
C VAL A 51 15.70 16.90 -9.41
N VAL A 52 14.84 17.90 -9.31
CA VAL A 52 15.04 19.19 -9.98
C VAL A 52 15.50 20.19 -8.93
N GLU A 53 16.62 20.86 -9.20
CA GLU A 53 17.18 21.93 -8.36
C GLU A 53 17.23 23.23 -9.18
N ARG A 54 16.92 24.35 -8.55
CA ARG A 54 17.06 25.69 -9.14
C ARG A 54 17.70 26.60 -8.10
N ASP A 55 18.77 27.30 -8.48
CA ASP A 55 19.53 28.19 -7.59
C ASP A 55 20.00 27.50 -6.28
N GLY A 56 20.36 26.21 -6.37
CA GLY A 56 20.78 25.40 -5.23
C GLY A 56 19.64 24.95 -4.31
N VAL A 57 18.38 25.21 -4.67
CA VAL A 57 17.20 24.81 -3.92
C VAL A 57 16.45 23.70 -4.64
N GLU A 58 16.15 22.62 -3.92
CA GLU A 58 15.33 21.54 -4.45
C GLU A 58 13.89 22.01 -4.73
N ARG A 59 13.46 21.83 -5.97
CA ARG A 59 12.12 22.19 -6.45
C ARG A 59 11.18 21.01 -6.49
N ALA A 60 11.67 19.84 -6.85
CA ALA A 60 10.91 18.60 -6.82
C ALA A 60 11.85 17.41 -6.67
N SER A 61 11.37 16.35 -6.03
CA SER A 61 12.07 15.08 -6.02
C SER A 61 11.14 13.88 -5.89
N VAL A 62 11.66 12.73 -6.34
CA VAL A 62 11.03 11.43 -6.17
C VAL A 62 12.09 10.35 -5.98
N VAL A 63 11.74 9.28 -5.28
CA VAL A 63 12.53 8.06 -5.20
C VAL A 63 11.82 6.96 -5.98
N LEU A 64 12.56 6.33 -6.89
CA LEU A 64 12.16 5.06 -7.51
C LEU A 64 12.84 3.91 -6.75
N GLY A 65 12.07 2.88 -6.44
CA GLY A 65 12.58 1.66 -5.83
C GLY A 65 11.81 0.42 -6.27
N ARG A 66 12.35 -0.76 -5.95
CA ARG A 66 11.62 -2.03 -6.10
C ARG A 66 10.53 -2.09 -5.05
N ALA A 67 9.32 -2.46 -5.48
CA ALA A 67 8.20 -2.71 -4.59
C ALA A 67 8.37 -4.11 -3.99
N GLU A 68 8.85 -4.17 -2.74
CA GLU A 68 9.04 -5.42 -2.01
C GLU A 68 7.70 -5.96 -1.47
N ILE A 69 6.61 -5.18 -1.55
CA ILE A 69 5.29 -5.60 -1.08
C ILE A 69 4.70 -6.77 -1.87
N PHE A 70 5.20 -7.03 -3.08
CA PHE A 70 4.65 -8.06 -3.96
C PHE A 70 5.54 -9.31 -4.09
N GLU A 71 6.82 -9.27 -3.69
CA GLU A 71 7.86 -10.32 -3.87
C GLU A 71 7.55 -11.32 -5.02
N ARG A 72 7.29 -10.81 -6.22
CA ARG A 72 6.84 -11.61 -7.38
C ARG A 72 7.63 -11.29 -8.63
N GLU A 73 7.58 -12.22 -9.57
CA GLU A 73 8.07 -12.01 -10.94
C GLU A 73 6.90 -11.66 -11.88
N PRO A 74 7.06 -10.67 -12.77
CA PRO A 74 8.22 -9.79 -12.91
C PRO A 74 8.35 -8.80 -11.73
N VAL A 75 9.59 -8.35 -11.45
CA VAL A 75 9.87 -7.35 -10.41
C VAL A 75 9.13 -6.05 -10.73
N GLU A 76 8.43 -5.52 -9.73
CA GLU A 76 7.66 -4.28 -9.86
C GLU A 76 8.33 -3.13 -9.12
N TYR A 77 8.00 -1.91 -9.53
CA TYR A 77 8.63 -0.69 -9.04
C TYR A 77 7.59 0.23 -8.42
N ALA A 78 8.02 1.10 -7.53
CA ALA A 78 7.16 2.14 -6.98
C ALA A 78 7.89 3.48 -6.90
N VAL A 79 7.11 4.53 -7.17
CA VAL A 79 7.41 5.92 -6.85
C VAL A 79 7.09 6.15 -5.38
N ALA A 80 8.06 6.69 -4.64
CA ALA A 80 7.91 7.03 -3.22
C ALA A 80 8.62 8.34 -2.91
N ARG A 81 8.37 8.87 -1.70
CA ARG A 81 8.98 10.13 -1.21
C ARG A 81 8.88 11.26 -2.24
N PHE A 82 7.71 11.35 -2.89
CA PHE A 82 7.43 12.32 -3.91
C PHE A 82 7.09 13.67 -3.26
N SER A 83 7.80 14.74 -3.63
CA SER A 83 7.58 16.09 -3.09
C SER A 83 7.92 17.15 -4.12
N TRP A 84 7.30 18.32 -4.00
CA TRP A 84 7.65 19.51 -4.78
C TRP A 84 7.37 20.78 -3.98
N ALA A 85 8.06 21.86 -4.33
CA ALA A 85 7.84 23.20 -3.79
C ALA A 85 6.56 23.83 -4.39
N GLU A 86 5.99 24.82 -3.71
CA GLU A 86 4.81 25.53 -4.21
C GLU A 86 5.02 26.05 -5.65
N GLY A 87 4.01 25.86 -6.50
CA GLY A 87 4.08 26.18 -7.94
C GLY A 87 4.99 25.25 -8.77
N GLY A 88 5.59 24.21 -8.17
CA GLY A 88 6.54 23.30 -8.81
C GLY A 88 5.91 22.11 -9.55
N GLN A 89 4.66 22.19 -10.02
CA GLN A 89 3.98 21.05 -10.65
C GLN A 89 4.66 20.57 -11.94
N GLU A 90 5.27 21.47 -12.71
CA GLU A 90 6.04 21.09 -13.90
C GLU A 90 7.30 20.31 -13.53
N ASP A 91 8.07 20.80 -12.54
CA ASP A 91 9.24 20.10 -12.00
C ASP A 91 8.85 18.74 -11.39
N ALA A 92 7.68 18.67 -10.74
CA ALA A 92 7.11 17.46 -10.18
C ALA A 92 6.78 16.41 -11.28
N ARG A 93 6.18 16.86 -12.40
CA ARG A 93 5.97 16.00 -13.57
C ARG A 93 7.28 15.53 -14.18
N ALA A 94 8.29 16.40 -14.25
CA ALA A 94 9.59 16.06 -14.81
C ALA A 94 10.28 14.95 -14.01
N VAL A 95 10.34 15.05 -12.67
CA VAL A 95 10.97 14.02 -11.83
C VAL A 95 10.22 12.68 -11.87
N VAL A 96 8.88 12.69 -11.90
CA VAL A 96 8.06 11.46 -12.01
C VAL A 96 8.25 10.82 -13.38
N THR A 97 8.25 11.60 -14.46
CA THR A 97 8.46 11.09 -15.82
C THR A 97 9.83 10.44 -15.95
N ALA A 98 10.90 11.12 -15.50
CA ALA A 98 12.25 10.57 -15.52
C ALA A 98 12.38 9.29 -14.67
N ALA A 99 11.70 9.21 -13.53
CA ALA A 99 11.67 8.00 -12.71
C ALA A 99 11.04 6.82 -13.44
N VAL A 100 9.86 7.03 -14.04
CA VAL A 100 9.14 5.99 -14.81
C VAL A 100 9.94 5.54 -16.03
N GLU A 101 10.52 6.48 -16.78
CA GLU A 101 11.33 6.19 -17.98
C GLU A 101 12.63 5.45 -17.66
N SER A 102 13.12 5.55 -16.42
CA SER A 102 14.29 4.80 -15.97
C SER A 102 13.99 3.35 -15.55
N ALA A 103 12.71 2.98 -15.42
CA ALA A 103 12.31 1.60 -15.11
C ALA A 103 12.49 0.70 -16.35
N PRO A 104 12.80 -0.60 -16.16
CA PRO A 104 12.88 -1.53 -17.29
C PRO A 104 11.58 -1.55 -18.14
N PRO A 105 11.67 -1.68 -19.47
CA PRO A 105 10.47 -1.79 -20.30
C PRO A 105 9.57 -2.96 -19.89
N GLY A 106 8.25 -2.78 -19.94
CA GLY A 106 7.28 -3.83 -19.66
C GLY A 106 7.05 -4.16 -18.18
N VAL A 107 7.66 -3.41 -17.24
CA VAL A 107 7.41 -3.58 -15.80
C VAL A 107 6.41 -2.55 -15.28
N SER A 108 5.58 -2.98 -14.33
CA SER A 108 4.65 -2.09 -13.63
C SER A 108 5.41 -1.11 -12.73
N VAL A 109 5.09 0.18 -12.85
CA VAL A 109 5.49 1.20 -11.87
C VAL A 109 4.25 1.71 -11.15
N TYR A 110 4.26 1.64 -9.82
CA TYR A 110 3.19 2.11 -8.97
C TYR A 110 3.45 3.52 -8.45
N LEU A 111 2.38 4.31 -8.30
CA LEU A 111 2.40 5.60 -7.61
C LEU A 111 1.26 5.62 -6.58
N PRO A 112 1.55 5.33 -5.30
CA PRO A 112 0.56 5.44 -4.23
C PRO A 112 0.35 6.90 -3.84
N VAL A 113 -0.91 7.27 -3.64
CA VAL A 113 -1.36 8.57 -3.15
C VAL A 113 -2.33 8.33 -2.00
N SER A 114 -2.19 9.03 -0.89
CA SER A 114 -3.15 8.95 0.22
C SER A 114 -3.38 10.33 0.81
N ALA A 115 -4.65 10.65 1.06
CA ALA A 115 -5.03 11.93 1.65
C ALA A 115 -4.49 12.08 3.09
N ALA A 116 -4.18 10.97 3.78
CA ALA A 116 -3.70 10.97 5.16
C ALA A 116 -2.26 11.46 5.29
N VAL A 117 -1.47 11.34 4.22
CA VAL A 117 -0.05 11.71 4.19
C VAL A 117 0.24 12.83 3.20
N SER A 118 -0.73 13.20 2.37
CA SER A 118 -0.57 14.15 1.28
C SER A 118 -1.81 15.05 1.18
N ALA A 119 -1.76 16.22 1.82
CA ALA A 119 -2.82 17.23 1.72
C ALA A 119 -3.02 17.72 0.26
N ASP A 120 -1.96 17.66 -0.53
CA ASP A 120 -1.89 17.93 -1.97
C ASP A 120 -2.31 16.73 -2.84
N HIS A 121 -3.00 15.72 -2.29
CA HIS A 121 -3.35 14.48 -3.00
C HIS A 121 -4.07 14.73 -4.34
N ALA A 122 -4.94 15.74 -4.44
CA ALA A 122 -5.58 16.10 -5.71
C ALA A 122 -4.55 16.39 -6.81
N ALA A 123 -3.57 17.26 -6.53
CA ALA A 123 -2.50 17.58 -7.46
C ALA A 123 -1.61 16.37 -7.78
N ARG A 124 -1.36 15.47 -6.81
CA ARG A 124 -0.62 14.22 -7.05
C ARG A 124 -1.31 13.32 -8.05
N ARG A 125 -2.64 13.18 -7.94
CA ARG A 125 -3.45 12.39 -8.89
C ARG A 125 -3.38 12.98 -10.30
N ASP A 126 -3.42 14.30 -10.41
CA ASP A 126 -3.33 14.98 -11.71
C ASP A 126 -1.94 14.82 -12.33
N ILE A 127 -0.88 14.92 -11.52
CA ILE A 127 0.50 14.64 -11.95
C ILE A 127 0.65 13.17 -12.41
N ALA A 128 0.12 12.22 -11.65
CA ALA A 128 0.15 10.80 -12.02
C ALA A 128 -0.48 10.56 -13.40
N ARG A 129 -1.69 11.09 -13.63
CA ARG A 129 -2.37 11.01 -14.94
C ARG A 129 -1.56 11.69 -16.04
N ALA A 130 -1.02 12.88 -15.77
CA ALA A 130 -0.23 13.63 -16.73
C ALA A 130 1.13 12.99 -17.07
N CYS A 131 1.61 12.07 -16.23
CA CYS A 131 2.77 11.21 -16.47
C CYS A 131 2.41 9.85 -17.10
N GLY A 132 1.13 9.65 -17.47
CA GLY A 132 0.66 8.45 -18.15
C GLY A 132 0.36 7.27 -17.22
N PHE A 133 0.16 7.51 -15.93
CA PHE A 133 -0.39 6.49 -15.05
C PHE A 133 -1.92 6.42 -15.16
N GLU A 134 -2.43 5.21 -14.96
CA GLU A 134 -3.86 4.93 -14.83
C GLU A 134 -4.21 4.61 -13.38
N LEU A 135 -5.45 4.92 -12.96
CA LEU A 135 -5.93 4.55 -11.64
C LEU A 135 -6.14 3.04 -11.59
N PHE A 136 -5.31 2.35 -10.82
CA PHE A 136 -5.42 0.91 -10.62
C PHE A 136 -6.42 0.56 -9.51
N GLN A 137 -6.36 1.27 -8.39
CA GLN A 137 -7.24 1.04 -7.24
C GLN A 137 -7.55 2.34 -6.51
N GLU A 138 -8.79 2.48 -6.07
CA GLU A 138 -9.23 3.50 -5.12
C GLU A 138 -9.78 2.79 -3.88
N LYS A 139 -9.33 3.21 -2.69
CA LYS A 139 -9.88 2.73 -1.42
C LYS A 139 -10.48 3.88 -0.65
N GLU A 140 -11.76 3.74 -0.34
CA GLU A 140 -12.50 4.62 0.55
C GLU A 140 -12.01 4.41 1.99
N GLY A 141 -11.72 5.51 2.67
CA GLY A 141 -11.40 5.50 4.10
C GLY A 141 -12.68 5.67 4.90
N PHE A 142 -12.92 4.80 5.86
CA PHE A 142 -14.04 4.92 6.78
C PHE A 142 -13.54 5.08 8.21
N ARG A 143 -14.25 5.92 8.98
CA ARG A 143 -14.04 6.07 10.42
C ARG A 143 -15.33 5.78 11.17
N TRP A 144 -15.27 4.80 12.07
CA TRP A 144 -16.30 4.58 13.08
C TRP A 144 -15.84 5.23 14.39
N VAL A 145 -16.70 6.03 15.02
CA VAL A 145 -16.38 6.73 16.29
C VAL A 145 -17.13 6.05 17.43
N ASP A 146 -16.45 5.79 18.54
CA ASP A 146 -17.11 5.35 19.77
C ASP A 146 -17.66 6.56 20.54
N ALA A 147 -18.93 6.89 20.33
CA ALA A 147 -19.66 7.91 21.05
C ALA A 147 -20.49 7.33 22.22
N GLY A 148 -20.20 6.10 22.66
CA GLY A 148 -20.96 5.41 23.70
C GLY A 148 -22.27 4.79 23.21
N GLN A 149 -22.48 4.70 21.89
CA GLN A 149 -23.66 4.05 21.30
C GLN A 149 -23.80 2.59 21.74
N THR A 150 -25.03 2.10 21.80
CA THR A 150 -25.30 0.68 22.04
C THR A 150 -24.73 -0.18 20.92
N LEU A 151 -23.95 -1.20 21.30
CA LEU A 151 -23.46 -2.23 20.38
C LEU A 151 -24.12 -3.56 20.78
N PRO A 152 -25.08 -4.09 20.00
CA PRO A 152 -25.72 -5.35 20.34
C PRO A 152 -24.71 -6.51 20.40
N GLU A 153 -25.09 -7.62 21.03
CA GLU A 153 -24.28 -8.84 20.97
C GLU A 153 -24.33 -9.42 19.55
N PRO A 154 -23.17 -9.78 18.95
CA PRO A 154 -23.15 -10.56 17.72
C PRO A 154 -23.86 -11.90 17.92
N GLY A 155 -24.62 -12.35 16.93
CA GLY A 155 -25.22 -13.70 16.89
C GLY A 155 -24.23 -14.81 16.49
N LEU A 156 -22.92 -14.54 16.66
CA LEU A 156 -21.81 -15.45 16.37
C LEU A 156 -21.07 -15.75 17.66
N ARG A 157 -20.54 -16.97 17.76
CA ARG A 157 -19.48 -17.25 18.73
C ARG A 157 -18.17 -16.66 18.22
N LEU A 158 -17.50 -15.90 19.07
CA LEU A 158 -16.27 -15.21 18.77
C LEU A 158 -15.18 -15.71 19.71
N GLU A 159 -14.11 -16.26 19.13
CA GLU A 159 -12.97 -16.77 19.88
C GLU A 159 -11.73 -15.94 19.54
N PRO A 160 -11.04 -15.34 20.53
CA PRO A 160 -9.85 -14.55 20.28
C PRO A 160 -8.66 -15.45 19.92
N MET A 161 -7.75 -14.93 19.10
CA MET A 161 -6.54 -15.65 18.68
C MET A 161 -5.65 -16.02 19.86
N SER A 162 -5.60 -15.21 20.91
CA SER A 162 -4.94 -15.51 22.17
C SER A 162 -5.35 -16.85 22.79
N ARG A 163 -6.58 -17.30 22.54
CA ARG A 163 -7.15 -18.52 23.09
C ARG A 163 -7.01 -19.74 22.16
N ILE A 164 -7.21 -19.55 20.86
CA ILE A 164 -7.28 -20.67 19.90
C ILE A 164 -6.03 -20.81 19.02
N GLY A 165 -5.09 -19.88 19.12
CA GLY A 165 -3.85 -19.84 18.35
C GLY A 165 -4.03 -19.34 16.91
N PRO A 166 -2.96 -18.80 16.29
CA PRO A 166 -2.98 -18.36 14.89
C PRO A 166 -3.26 -19.50 13.90
N GLU A 167 -2.96 -20.75 14.27
CA GLU A 167 -3.14 -21.95 13.45
C GLU A 167 -4.61 -22.17 13.06
N ALA A 168 -5.55 -21.80 13.94
CA ALA A 168 -6.98 -21.86 13.66
C ALA A 168 -7.42 -20.82 12.60
N PHE A 169 -6.72 -19.68 12.52
CA PHE A 169 -7.05 -18.59 11.58
C PHE A 169 -6.51 -18.86 10.18
N ILE A 170 -5.30 -19.41 10.05
CA ILE A 170 -4.62 -19.64 8.77
C ILE A 170 -5.52 -20.26 7.68
N PRO A 171 -6.23 -21.39 7.92
CA PRO A 171 -7.06 -21.99 6.87
C PRO A 171 -8.27 -21.12 6.50
N VAL A 172 -8.82 -20.36 7.45
CA VAL A 172 -9.97 -19.47 7.20
C VAL A 172 -9.53 -18.21 6.46
N ILE A 173 -8.44 -17.57 6.90
CA ILE A 173 -7.82 -16.43 6.22
C ILE A 173 -7.49 -16.83 4.78
N GLY A 174 -6.78 -17.94 4.58
CA GLY A 174 -6.39 -18.41 3.26
C GLY A 174 -7.58 -18.57 2.30
N ARG A 175 -8.69 -19.15 2.77
CA ARG A 175 -9.90 -19.32 1.95
C ARG A 175 -10.61 -17.99 1.66
N CYS A 176 -10.64 -17.07 2.62
CA CYS A 176 -11.20 -15.74 2.43
C CYS A 176 -10.40 -14.94 1.38
N VAL A 177 -9.08 -14.88 1.52
CA VAL A 177 -8.21 -14.08 0.65
C VAL A 177 -8.08 -14.65 -0.75
N ALA A 178 -8.15 -15.98 -0.92
CA ALA A 178 -8.20 -16.63 -2.22
C ALA A 178 -9.41 -16.18 -3.08
N ARG A 179 -10.44 -15.61 -2.44
CA ARG A 179 -11.64 -15.08 -3.07
C ARG A 179 -11.90 -13.63 -2.63
N THR A 180 -10.84 -12.87 -2.34
CA THR A 180 -10.94 -11.44 -2.04
C THR A 180 -11.42 -10.65 -3.25
N LEU A 181 -12.06 -9.52 -2.98
CA LEU A 181 -12.50 -8.54 -3.99
C LEU A 181 -11.60 -7.29 -3.99
N ASP A 182 -10.65 -7.19 -3.05
CA ASP A 182 -9.70 -6.08 -3.03
C ASP A 182 -8.62 -6.30 -4.11
N ARG A 183 -8.47 -5.34 -5.02
CA ARG A 183 -7.58 -5.48 -6.19
C ARG A 183 -6.11 -5.63 -5.83
N THR A 184 -5.61 -4.87 -4.86
CA THR A 184 -4.22 -5.01 -4.40
C THR A 184 -4.01 -6.36 -3.74
N ASP A 185 -4.94 -6.81 -2.91
CA ASP A 185 -4.90 -8.14 -2.32
C ASP A 185 -4.90 -9.26 -3.39
N ILE A 186 -5.71 -9.13 -4.45
CA ILE A 186 -5.68 -10.06 -5.59
C ILE A 186 -4.28 -10.10 -6.23
N LEU A 187 -3.61 -8.95 -6.38
CA LEU A 187 -2.26 -8.87 -6.92
C LEU A 187 -1.22 -9.50 -5.98
N VAL A 188 -1.26 -9.19 -4.68
CA VAL A 188 -0.31 -9.69 -3.68
C VAL A 188 -0.46 -11.19 -3.51
N PHE A 189 -1.69 -11.70 -3.41
CA PHE A 189 -1.95 -13.09 -3.03
C PHE A 189 -1.89 -14.06 -4.20
N GLY A 190 -1.85 -13.54 -5.43
CA GLY A 190 -1.54 -14.28 -6.65
C GLY A 190 -2.20 -15.66 -6.78
N ARG A 191 -3.36 -15.94 -6.16
CA ARG A 191 -4.05 -17.25 -6.04
C ARG A 191 -3.23 -18.48 -5.61
N HIS A 192 -1.91 -18.40 -5.57
CA HIS A 192 -0.99 -19.51 -5.35
C HIS A 192 -0.42 -19.35 -3.94
N GLN A 193 -0.77 -20.28 -3.05
CA GLN A 193 -0.33 -20.37 -1.64
C GLN A 193 -0.98 -19.39 -0.63
N PRO A 194 -2.32 -19.24 -0.62
CA PRO A 194 -2.99 -18.31 0.30
C PRO A 194 -2.81 -18.67 1.79
N GLN A 195 -2.57 -19.94 2.13
CA GLN A 195 -2.27 -20.36 3.51
C GLN A 195 -0.86 -19.95 3.95
N GLN A 196 0.14 -20.11 3.09
CA GLN A 196 1.50 -19.69 3.40
C GLN A 196 1.56 -18.17 3.58
N TRP A 197 0.88 -17.44 2.72
CA TRP A 197 0.70 -16.00 2.89
C TRP A 197 0.03 -15.68 4.23
N ALA A 198 -1.06 -16.39 4.60
CA ALA A 198 -1.74 -16.15 5.87
C ALA A 198 -0.82 -16.36 7.08
N THR A 199 0.04 -17.39 7.06
CA THR A 199 1.08 -17.61 8.08
C THR A 199 2.00 -16.40 8.18
N THR A 200 2.66 -16.03 7.07
CA THR A 200 3.59 -14.89 7.05
C THR A 200 2.90 -13.60 7.45
N PHE A 201 1.66 -13.38 7.02
CA PHE A 201 0.89 -12.19 7.36
C PHE A 201 0.65 -12.07 8.86
N LEU A 202 0.21 -13.16 9.50
CA LEU A 202 -0.03 -13.18 10.94
C LEU A 202 1.26 -12.96 11.74
N ASP A 203 2.37 -13.58 11.33
CA ASP A 203 3.68 -13.39 11.99
C ASP A 203 4.12 -11.92 12.00
N HIS A 204 3.74 -11.15 10.99
CA HIS A 204 4.11 -9.73 10.86
C HIS A 204 3.08 -8.74 11.45
N HIS A 205 1.79 -9.11 11.49
CA HIS A 205 0.70 -8.16 11.77
C HIS A 205 -0.12 -8.47 13.03
N ALA A 206 -0.09 -9.70 13.53
CA ALA A 206 -0.77 -10.07 14.78
C ALA A 206 0.22 -9.94 15.94
N SER A 207 0.52 -8.70 16.34
CA SER A 207 1.38 -8.46 17.50
C SER A 207 0.79 -9.09 18.77
N ALA A 208 1.63 -9.37 19.77
CA ALA A 208 1.15 -9.90 21.05
C ALA A 208 0.11 -9.01 21.74
N ALA A 209 0.09 -7.70 21.44
CA ALA A 209 -0.92 -6.76 21.95
C ALA A 209 -2.25 -6.82 21.19
N ASP A 210 -2.26 -7.40 19.99
CA ASP A 210 -3.42 -7.41 19.09
C ASP A 210 -4.15 -8.75 19.07
N VAL A 211 -3.50 -9.87 19.43
CA VAL A 211 -4.10 -11.22 19.38
C VAL A 211 -5.44 -11.36 20.13
N GLU A 212 -5.70 -10.52 21.14
CA GLU A 212 -6.99 -10.48 21.86
C GLU A 212 -8.14 -9.87 21.04
N SER A 213 -7.81 -9.03 20.04
CA SER A 213 -8.77 -8.40 19.14
C SER A 213 -8.72 -8.94 17.71
N TRP A 214 -8.06 -10.08 17.54
CA TRP A 214 -8.25 -10.96 16.39
C TRP A 214 -9.28 -12.01 16.75
N LEU A 215 -10.45 -11.92 16.12
CA LEU A 215 -11.62 -12.71 16.47
C LEU A 215 -11.94 -13.68 15.34
N TYR A 216 -11.91 -14.96 15.66
CA TYR A 216 -12.41 -16.03 14.82
C TYR A 216 -13.89 -16.23 15.10
N ALA A 217 -14.70 -16.43 14.06
CA ALA A 217 -16.15 -16.46 14.18
C ALA A 217 -16.77 -17.78 13.71
N GLU A 218 -17.68 -18.30 14.52
CA GLU A 218 -18.51 -19.46 14.22
C GLU A 218 -19.98 -19.21 14.51
N THR A 219 -20.85 -20.00 13.88
CA THR A 219 -22.26 -20.07 14.26
C THR A 219 -22.43 -20.74 15.64
N ALA A 220 -23.65 -20.68 16.19
CA ALA A 220 -24.02 -21.40 17.40
C ALA A 220 -23.88 -22.94 17.31
N ASP A 221 -23.78 -23.50 16.10
CA ASP A 221 -23.59 -24.94 15.90
C ASP A 221 -22.13 -25.31 15.62
N GLY A 222 -21.21 -24.34 15.65
CA GLY A 222 -19.77 -24.56 15.48
C GLY A 222 -19.34 -24.58 14.04
N VAL A 223 -20.18 -24.05 13.15
CA VAL A 223 -19.83 -23.89 11.73
C VAL A 223 -18.94 -22.66 11.57
N PRO A 224 -17.72 -22.78 11.03
CA PRO A 224 -16.86 -21.64 10.76
C PRO A 224 -17.52 -20.63 9.83
N VAL A 225 -17.40 -19.35 10.16
CA VAL A 225 -18.00 -18.23 9.41
C VAL A 225 -16.93 -17.35 8.78
N GLY A 226 -15.90 -16.98 9.54
CA GLY A 226 -14.94 -15.99 9.11
C GLY A 226 -14.10 -15.47 10.26
N PHE A 227 -13.58 -14.26 10.10
CA PHE A 227 -12.74 -13.62 11.11
C PHE A 227 -12.71 -12.11 10.93
N VAL A 228 -12.28 -11.40 11.97
CA VAL A 228 -11.89 -10.00 11.91
C VAL A 228 -10.65 -9.76 12.78
N GLY A 229 -9.64 -9.11 12.20
CA GLY A 229 -8.44 -8.68 12.89
C GLY A 229 -8.47 -7.17 13.12
N LEU A 230 -8.55 -6.76 14.39
CA LEU A 230 -8.37 -5.38 14.81
C LEU A 230 -6.99 -5.22 15.46
N ALA A 231 -6.27 -4.17 15.08
CA ALA A 231 -5.01 -3.78 15.72
C ALA A 231 -5.03 -2.31 16.11
N GLN A 232 -4.09 -1.88 16.94
CA GLN A 232 -3.83 -0.45 17.13
C GLN A 232 -3.29 0.18 15.85
N ARG A 233 -3.75 1.38 15.50
CA ARG A 233 -3.18 2.14 14.38
C ARG A 233 -1.75 2.58 14.72
N LYS A 234 -0.85 2.36 13.77
CA LYS A 234 0.54 2.81 13.92
C LYS A 234 0.59 4.34 13.96
N GLY A 235 1.22 4.88 14.99
CA GLY A 235 1.37 6.32 15.18
C GLY A 235 0.18 7.01 15.85
N ASP A 236 -0.85 6.25 16.24
CA ASP A 236 -2.05 6.78 16.86
C ASP A 236 -2.61 5.78 17.88
N PRO A 237 -2.26 5.93 19.18
CA PRO A 237 -2.61 4.95 20.21
C PRO A 237 -4.12 4.88 20.52
N ASP A 238 -4.88 5.93 20.18
CA ASP A 238 -6.29 6.04 20.51
C ASP A 238 -7.21 5.48 19.41
N VAL A 239 -6.64 5.07 18.28
CA VAL A 239 -7.38 4.62 17.10
C VAL A 239 -7.06 3.16 16.78
N GLY A 240 -8.10 2.34 16.66
CA GLY A 240 -8.00 0.99 16.12
C GLY A 240 -8.03 1.00 14.59
N THR A 241 -7.51 -0.04 13.96
CA THR A 241 -7.63 -0.29 12.52
C THR A 241 -8.06 -1.72 12.27
N ILE A 242 -9.02 -1.92 11.37
CA ILE A 242 -9.33 -3.27 10.87
C ILE A 242 -8.22 -3.63 9.88
N VAL A 243 -7.37 -4.57 10.28
CA VAL A 243 -6.21 -5.00 9.50
C VAL A 243 -6.64 -5.96 8.40
N LEU A 244 -7.54 -6.89 8.74
CA LEU A 244 -8.10 -7.84 7.79
C LEU A 244 -9.46 -8.33 8.29
N ILE A 245 -10.40 -8.51 7.37
CA ILE A 245 -11.73 -9.03 7.66
C ILE A 245 -12.17 -9.93 6.52
N GLY A 246 -12.79 -11.07 6.84
CA GLY A 246 -13.19 -12.03 5.82
C GLY A 246 -14.34 -12.91 6.26
N VAL A 247 -15.25 -13.17 5.32
CA VAL A 247 -16.29 -14.19 5.43
C VAL A 247 -15.96 -15.31 4.44
N LEU A 248 -16.01 -16.55 4.93
CA LEU A 248 -15.79 -17.74 4.12
C LEU A 248 -16.72 -17.73 2.90
N PRO A 249 -16.23 -18.13 1.72
CA PRO A 249 -17.02 -18.06 0.48
C PRO A 249 -18.42 -18.67 0.59
N GLU A 250 -18.57 -19.80 1.29
CA GLU A 250 -19.82 -20.54 1.44
C GLU A 250 -20.78 -19.90 2.45
N GLN A 251 -20.30 -18.93 3.24
CA GLN A 251 -21.07 -18.20 4.26
C GLN A 251 -21.44 -16.79 3.80
N ARG A 252 -21.05 -16.41 2.57
CA ARG A 252 -21.42 -15.11 1.98
C ARG A 252 -22.92 -15.09 1.65
N GLY A 253 -23.52 -13.91 1.69
CA GLY A 253 -24.97 -13.72 1.49
C GLY A 253 -25.80 -13.74 2.79
N HIS A 254 -25.22 -14.17 3.92
CA HIS A 254 -25.91 -14.23 5.22
C HIS A 254 -25.72 -13.00 6.12
N ARG A 255 -25.11 -11.93 5.59
CA ARG A 255 -24.77 -10.69 6.33
C ARG A 255 -23.84 -10.88 7.54
N TYR A 256 -23.09 -11.97 7.61
CA TYR A 256 -22.11 -12.18 8.69
C TYR A 256 -21.03 -11.10 8.78
N VAL A 257 -20.70 -10.44 7.66
CA VAL A 257 -19.77 -9.29 7.68
C VAL A 257 -20.26 -8.15 8.59
N ASP A 258 -21.57 -7.92 8.70
CA ASP A 258 -22.13 -6.90 9.58
C ASP A 258 -21.87 -7.25 11.05
N GLN A 259 -21.95 -8.54 11.38
CA GLN A 259 -21.67 -9.05 12.73
C GLN A 259 -20.17 -9.02 13.06
N LEU A 260 -19.31 -9.25 12.06
CA LEU A 260 -17.85 -9.13 12.20
C LEU A 260 -17.42 -7.68 12.39
N LEU A 261 -18.01 -6.72 11.67
CA LEU A 261 -17.77 -5.29 11.89
C LEU A 261 -18.21 -4.86 13.31
N LEU A 262 -19.40 -5.31 13.74
CA LEU A 262 -19.87 -5.09 15.10
C LEU A 262 -18.92 -5.69 16.15
N ALA A 263 -18.41 -6.90 15.91
CA ALA A 263 -17.42 -7.53 16.77
C ALA A 263 -16.12 -6.71 16.86
N ALA A 264 -15.63 -6.17 15.74
CA ALA A 264 -14.46 -5.30 15.72
C ALA A 264 -14.68 -4.02 16.54
N TYR A 265 -15.85 -3.39 16.43
CA TYR A 265 -16.18 -2.17 17.19
C TYR A 265 -16.31 -2.43 18.69
N ARG A 266 -16.87 -3.59 19.07
CA ARG A 266 -16.91 -4.01 20.47
C ARG A 266 -15.51 -4.29 21.01
N ALA A 267 -14.67 -4.98 20.23
CA ALA A 267 -13.26 -5.18 20.60
C ALA A 267 -12.51 -3.86 20.74
N ALA A 268 -12.76 -2.89 19.86
CA ALA A 268 -12.17 -1.57 19.94
C ALA A 268 -12.57 -0.83 21.22
N ARG A 269 -13.86 -0.87 21.60
CA ARG A 269 -14.35 -0.32 22.86
C ARG A 269 -13.69 -0.98 24.06
N THR A 270 -13.60 -2.31 24.08
CA THR A 270 -12.92 -3.06 25.16
C THR A 270 -11.44 -2.68 25.28
N ARG A 271 -10.78 -2.41 24.15
CA ARG A 271 -9.39 -1.92 24.12
C ARG A 271 -9.24 -0.42 24.43
N GLY A 272 -10.35 0.31 24.59
CA GLY A 272 -10.34 1.74 24.88
C GLY A 272 -10.06 2.64 23.68
N PHE A 273 -10.18 2.13 22.45
CA PHE A 273 -10.01 2.96 21.26
C PHE A 273 -11.22 3.89 21.07
N ALA A 274 -10.95 5.17 20.82
CA ALA A 274 -11.98 6.18 20.58
C ALA A 274 -12.58 6.08 19.17
N ALA A 275 -11.89 5.42 18.24
CA ALA A 275 -12.36 5.20 16.89
C ALA A 275 -11.75 3.96 16.24
N VAL A 276 -12.35 3.51 15.15
CA VAL A 276 -11.83 2.47 14.26
C VAL A 276 -11.75 3.01 12.84
N GLN A 277 -10.59 2.89 12.22
CA GLN A 277 -10.39 3.18 10.80
C GLN A 277 -10.39 1.89 9.97
N SER A 278 -10.82 2.02 8.72
CA SER A 278 -10.73 0.95 7.72
C SER A 278 -10.58 1.53 6.32
N LEU A 279 -9.94 0.78 5.43
CA LEU A 279 -9.88 1.05 3.99
C LEU A 279 -10.63 -0.04 3.25
N VAL A 280 -11.47 0.36 2.30
CA VAL A 280 -12.24 -0.57 1.47
C VAL A 280 -12.06 -0.19 0.01
N ASP A 281 -11.62 -1.13 -0.82
CA ASP A 281 -11.64 -0.95 -2.28
C ASP A 281 -13.06 -0.57 -2.73
N VAL A 282 -13.19 0.53 -3.49
CA VAL A 282 -14.49 1.03 -3.94
C VAL A 282 -15.25 0.00 -4.79
N ASP A 283 -14.54 -0.92 -5.44
CA ASP A 283 -15.15 -2.01 -6.22
C ASP A 283 -15.56 -3.22 -5.37
N ASN A 284 -15.17 -3.27 -4.09
CA ASN A 284 -15.69 -4.21 -3.10
C ASN A 284 -17.06 -3.76 -2.58
N HIS A 285 -18.03 -3.69 -3.49
CA HIS A 285 -19.39 -3.22 -3.24
C HIS A 285 -20.05 -3.87 -2.01
N PRO A 286 -19.91 -5.19 -1.74
CA PRO A 286 -20.49 -5.80 -0.54
C PRO A 286 -19.90 -5.24 0.76
N MET A 287 -18.57 -5.05 0.83
CA MET A 287 -17.93 -4.48 2.02
C MET A 287 -18.25 -2.99 2.17
N MET A 288 -18.22 -2.22 1.07
CA MET A 288 -18.62 -0.81 1.07
C MET A 288 -20.02 -0.63 1.65
N ALA A 289 -20.96 -1.49 1.24
CA ALA A 289 -22.32 -1.46 1.76
C ALA A 289 -22.39 -1.88 3.24
N ALA A 290 -21.58 -2.86 3.68
CA ALA A 290 -21.54 -3.31 5.06
C ALA A 290 -21.00 -2.24 6.02
N VAL A 291 -19.89 -1.58 5.66
CA VAL A 291 -19.26 -0.53 6.47
C VAL A 291 -20.16 0.72 6.56
N ARG A 292 -20.87 1.08 5.49
CA ARG A 292 -21.88 2.16 5.56
C ARG A 292 -23.04 1.80 6.50
N ARG A 293 -23.53 0.55 6.45
CA ARG A 293 -24.61 0.09 7.35
C ARG A 293 -24.18 0.02 8.81
N SER A 294 -22.89 -0.16 9.08
CA SER A 294 -22.37 -0.23 10.45
C SER A 294 -22.25 1.16 11.11
N GLY A 295 -22.53 2.23 10.37
CA GLY A 295 -22.49 3.61 10.85
C GLY A 295 -21.10 4.24 10.79
N ALA A 296 -20.14 3.64 10.07
CA ALA A 296 -18.86 4.27 9.82
C ALA A 296 -19.00 5.35 8.74
N ASP A 297 -18.35 6.49 8.97
CA ASP A 297 -18.44 7.69 8.16
C ASP A 297 -17.24 7.77 7.19
N PRO A 298 -17.46 7.84 5.86
CA PRO A 298 -16.39 8.04 4.88
C PRO A 298 -15.85 9.47 4.85
N ASP A 299 -16.60 10.46 5.36
CA ASP A 299 -16.23 11.88 5.28
C ASP A 299 -15.49 12.37 6.53
N ALA A 300 -15.44 11.55 7.58
CA ALA A 300 -14.92 11.94 8.90
C ALA A 300 -13.38 12.04 8.98
N ASP A 301 -12.62 11.48 8.02
CA ASP A 301 -11.17 11.44 8.08
C ASP A 301 -10.55 11.22 6.69
N PRO A 302 -9.51 11.98 6.27
CA PRO A 302 -8.85 11.80 4.98
C PRO A 302 -7.98 10.54 4.90
N TRP A 303 -8.47 9.36 5.26
CA TRP A 303 -7.72 8.11 5.12
C TRP A 303 -7.84 7.49 3.71
N HIS A 304 -8.58 8.14 2.81
CA HIS A 304 -8.78 7.73 1.43
C HIS A 304 -7.44 7.56 0.68
N SER A 305 -7.34 6.54 -0.17
CA SER A 305 -6.12 6.24 -0.93
C SER A 305 -6.38 5.85 -2.39
N TRP A 306 -5.40 6.14 -3.23
CA TRP A 306 -5.39 5.83 -4.66
C TRP A 306 -4.06 5.18 -5.01
N LEU A 307 -4.11 4.07 -5.72
CA LEU A 307 -2.95 3.41 -6.30
C LEU A 307 -3.01 3.58 -7.81
N PHE A 308 -2.01 4.26 -8.36
CA PHE A 308 -1.84 4.41 -9.79
C PHE A 308 -0.81 3.41 -10.31
N THR A 309 -1.00 2.92 -11.53
CA THR A 309 -0.03 2.03 -12.20
C THR A 309 0.31 2.56 -13.59
N SER A 310 1.53 2.29 -14.02
CA SER A 310 2.02 2.54 -15.38
C SER A 310 2.64 1.26 -15.91
N ASN A 311 2.12 0.76 -17.03
CA ASN A 311 2.56 -0.49 -17.68
C ASN A 311 3.15 -0.18 -19.07
N ARG A 312 4.06 0.79 -19.14
CA ARG A 312 4.64 1.24 -20.42
C ARG A 312 5.46 0.11 -21.07
N GLY A 313 5.12 -0.20 -22.32
CA GLY A 313 5.85 -1.16 -23.16
C GLY A 313 5.42 -2.62 -23.02
N ALA A 314 4.23 -2.89 -22.45
CA ALA A 314 3.54 -4.17 -22.59
C ALA A 314 2.88 -4.31 -23.98
#